data_AF-A0A354CW49-F1
#
_entry.id   AF-A0A354CW49-F1
#
_cell.length_a   1.000
_cell.length_b   1.000
_cell.length_c   1.000
_cell.angle_alpha   90.00
_cell.angle_beta   90.00
_cell.angle_gamma   90.00
#
_symmetry.space_group_name_H-M   'P 1'
#
loop_
_entity.id
_entity.type
_entity.pdbx_description
1 polymer ?
#
loop_
_entity_poly.entity_id
_entity_poly.type
_entity_poly.pdbx_seq_one_letter_code
_entity_poly.pdbx_strand_id
1 'polypeptide(L)' 'RTGVEMEALCAASVAALTIYDMCKAADPSMVIGPIQLEEKTGGRHDFTRPVARSVA' A
#
# COMPACT_ATOMS: atom_id res chain seq x y z
N ARG A 1 -4.12 -21.59 -9.15
CA ARG A 1 -4.71 -20.53 -8.29
C ARG A 1 -3.63 -19.50 -8.03
N THR A 2 -3.89 -18.22 -8.27
CA THR A 2 -2.95 -17.11 -8.10
C THR A 2 -3.21 -16.39 -6.78
N GLY A 3 -2.22 -15.65 -6.28
CA GLY A 3 -2.43 -14.73 -5.16
C GLY A 3 -3.21 -13.48 -5.60
N VAL A 4 -3.52 -12.62 -4.62
CA VAL A 4 -4.29 -11.38 -4.80
C VAL A 4 -3.48 -10.13 -4.41
N GLU A 5 -2.16 -10.19 -4.52
CA GLU A 5 -1.25 -9.12 -4.13
C GLU A 5 -1.52 -7.84 -4.92
N MET A 6 -1.85 -7.98 -6.21
CA MET A 6 -2.12 -6.85 -7.10
C MET A 6 -3.44 -6.17 -6.77
N GLU A 7 -4.46 -6.95 -6.39
CA GLU A 7 -5.76 -6.46 -5.98
C GLU A 7 -5.63 -5.66 -4.67
N ALA A 8 -4.83 -6.14 -3.72
CA ALA A 8 -4.56 -5.42 -2.48
C ALA A 8 -3.81 -4.10 -2.73
N LEU A 9 -2.75 -4.11 -3.53
CA LEU A 9 -1.96 -2.92 -3.87
C LEU A 9 -2.77 -1.91 -4.70
N CYS A 10 -3.60 -2.40 -5.62
CA CYS A 10 -4.48 -1.56 -6.44
C CYS A 10 -5.55 -0.90 -5.57
N ALA A 11 -6.21 -1.66 -4.68
CA ALA A 11 -7.21 -1.12 -3.76
C ALA A 11 -6.61 -0.02 -2.87
N ALA A 12 -5.42 -0.24 -2.29
CA ALA A 12 -4.73 0.78 -1.49
C ALA A 12 -4.38 2.02 -2.31
N SER A 13 -3.91 1.84 -3.55
CA SER A 13 -3.57 2.95 -4.46
C SER A 13 -4.78 3.78 -4.82
N VAL A 14 -5.89 3.14 -5.22
CA VAL A 14 -7.13 3.83 -5.57
C VAL A 14 -7.70 4.57 -4.35
N ALA A 15 -7.71 3.94 -3.17
CA ALA A 15 -8.15 4.60 -1.94
C ALA A 15 -7.31 5.85 -1.62
N ALA A 16 -5.99 5.76 -1.72
CA ALA A 16 -5.10 6.89 -1.50
C ALA A 16 -5.31 8.01 -2.53
N LEU A 17 -5.53 7.66 -3.81
CA LEU A 17 -5.87 8.62 -4.87
C LEU A 17 -7.22 9.29 -4.61
N THR A 18 -8.22 8.56 -4.11
CA THR A 18 -9.51 9.14 -3.72
C THR A 18 -9.36 10.15 -2.59
N ILE A 19 -8.52 9.84 -1.58
CA ILE A 19 -8.24 10.80 -0.50
C ILE A 19 -7.55 12.05 -1.06
N TYR A 20 -6.55 11.87 -1.93
CA TYR A 20 -5.90 13.01 -2.58
C TYR A 20 -6.91 13.85 -3.37
N ASP A 21 -7.81 13.22 -4.14
CA ASP A 21 -8.83 13.92 -4.92
C ASP A 21 -9.75 14.79 -4.03
N MET A 22 -10.14 14.28 -2.86
CA MET A 22 -10.98 15.01 -1.91
C MET A 22 -10.23 16.15 -1.19
N CYS A 23 -8.93 15.99 -0.94
CA CYS A 23 -8.15 16.90 -0.11
C CYS A 23 -7.22 17.86 -0.89
N LYS A 24 -7.01 17.66 -2.20
CA LYS A 24 -6.08 18.45 -3.04
C LYS A 24 -6.33 19.95 -3.05
N ALA A 25 -7.56 20.39 -2.74
CA ALA A 25 -7.89 21.81 -2.64
C ALA A 25 -7.33 22.46 -1.36
N ALA A 26 -7.18 21.69 -0.29
CA ALA A 26 -6.62 22.17 0.98
C ALA A 26 -5.10 22.13 0.97
N ASP A 27 -4.52 21.04 0.45
CA ASP A 27 -3.08 20.88 0.32
C ASP A 27 -2.73 20.13 -0.98
N PRO A 28 -2.25 20.83 -2.02
CA PRO A 28 -1.82 20.20 -3.27
C PRO A 28 -0.43 19.55 -3.18
N SER A 29 0.30 19.72 -2.07
CA SER A 29 1.65 19.17 -1.88
C SER A 29 1.65 17.78 -1.24
N MET A 30 0.48 17.24 -0.87
CA MET A 30 0.36 15.90 -0.31
C MET A 30 1.03 14.86 -1.21
N VAL A 31 1.77 13.94 -0.59
CA VAL A 31 2.44 12.84 -1.28
C VAL A 31 1.80 11.53 -0.84
N ILE A 32 1.36 10.72 -1.81
CA ILE A 32 0.90 9.36 -1.55
C ILE A 32 2.12 8.44 -1.42
N GLY A 33 2.25 7.75 -0.28
CA GLY A 33 3.09 6.55 -0.17
C GLY A 33 4.08 6.54 0.99
N PRO A 34 4.95 5.49 1.04
CA PRO A 34 5.05 4.40 0.05
C PRO A 34 3.91 3.37 0.16
N ILE A 35 3.49 2.80 -0.98
CA ILE A 35 2.53 1.68 -1.03
C ILE A 35 3.30 0.37 -1.20
N GLN A 36 3.11 -0.56 -0.27
CA GLN A 36 3.88 -1.80 -0.20
C GLN A 36 2.98 -2.95 0.30
N LEU A 37 3.38 -4.18 -0.03
CA LEU A 37 2.74 -5.38 0.52
C LEU A 37 3.27 -5.60 1.93
N GLU A 38 2.37 -5.72 2.92
CA GLU A 38 2.74 -6.02 4.30
C GLU A 38 2.82 -7.52 4.56
N GLU A 39 1.80 -8.24 4.09
CA GLU A 39 1.67 -9.67 4.30
C GLU A 39 0.94 -10.30 3.12
N LYS A 40 1.30 -11.56 2.84
CA LYS A 40 0.54 -12.45 1.98
C LYS A 40 0.71 -13.87 2.51
N THR A 41 -0.41 -14.57 2.63
CA THR A 41 -0.44 -16.00 2.94
C THR A 41 -1.00 -16.80 1.77
N GLY A 42 -0.51 -18.03 1.61
CA GLY A 42 -0.96 -18.97 0.60
C GLY A 42 -0.22 -18.90 -0.74
N GLY A 43 -0.40 -19.96 -1.54
CA GLY A 43 0.35 -20.17 -2.78
C GLY A 43 1.63 -20.95 -2.52
N ARG A 44 2.73 -20.59 -3.21
CA ARG A 44 4.03 -21.28 -3.07
C ARG A 44 4.84 -20.81 -1.86
N HIS A 45 4.69 -19.54 -1.50
CA HIS A 45 5.42 -18.92 -0.40
C HIS A 45 4.54 -17.86 0.26
N ASP A 46 4.63 -17.82 1.58
CA ASP A 46 4.12 -16.71 2.39
C ASP A 46 5.16 -15.59 2.39
N PHE A 47 4.68 -14.37 2.55
CA PHE A 47 5.50 -13.17 2.66
C PHE A 47 5.01 -12.34 3.82
N THR A 48 5.94 -11.90 4.66
CA THR A 48 5.70 -10.88 5.68
C THR A 48 6.84 -9.88 5.57
N ARG A 49 6.49 -8.60 5.46
CA ARG A 49 7.50 -7.56 5.32
C ARG A 49 8.33 -7.50 6.59
N PRO A 50 9.66 -7.65 6.49
CA PRO A 50 10.51 -7.54 7.66
C PRO A 50 10.40 -6.12 8.21
N VAL A 51 10.09 -6.00 9.50
CA VAL A 51 10.01 -4.71 10.19
C VAL A 51 11.39 -4.07 10.09
N ALA A 52 11.51 -3.00 9.31
CA ALA A 52 12.72 -2.18 9.32
C ALA A 52 12.85 -1.63 10.75
N ARG A 53 13.89 -2.04 11.47
CA ARG A 53 14.23 -1.45 12.77
C ARG A 53 14.32 0.06 12.56
N SER A 54 13.42 0.81 13.19
CA SER A 54 13.58 2.26 13.35
C SER A 54 14.96 2.50 13.95
N VAL A 55 15.87 3.03 13.14
CA VAL A 55 17.09 3.64 13.65
C VAL A 55 16.61 4.97 14.23
N ALA A 56 16.72 5.10 15.55
CA ALA A 56 16.42 6.29 16.31
C ALA A 56 17.30 7.47 15.88
#